data_AF-A0A327WXQ5-F1
#
_entry.id   AF-A0A327WXQ5-F1
#
_cell.length_a   1.000
_cell.length_b   1.000
_cell.length_c   1.000
_cell.angle_alpha   90.00
_cell.angle_beta   90.00
_cell.angle_gamma   90.00
#
_symmetry.space_group_name_H-M   'P 1'
#
loop_
_entity.id
_entity.type
_entity.pdbx_description
1 polymer ?
#
loop_
_entity_poly.entity_id
_entity_poly.type
_entity_poly.pdbx_seq_one_letter_code
_entity_poly.pdbx_strand_id
1 'polypeptide(L)'
;MEKQLHWVKEAFSRQVVIMDGDRVVGGMHRDLLVRDVDAYLNHVHIFFDVTGFLVHSVNIHHKNAGDKIIGRIDFGVFNGANVLLETGEKYTWRRENFMMHEWSLVADDPDTRSERELVHYDRTRKFLTDEGTIELVTEMPNAEMLILTGLFVRNYFLRKRKIATT
;
A
#
# COMPACT_ATOMS: atom_id res chain seq x y z
N MET A 1 -8.21 15.73 13.37
CA MET A 1 -9.32 15.02 12.71
C MET A 1 -8.71 13.77 12.13
N GLU A 2 -9.14 12.59 12.57
CA GLU A 2 -8.68 11.33 11.97
C GLU A 2 -9.25 11.28 10.54
N LYS A 3 -8.36 11.33 9.54
CA LYS A 3 -8.76 11.23 8.13
C LYS A 3 -8.95 9.75 7.81
N GLN A 4 -10.20 9.34 7.62
CA GLN A 4 -10.56 7.98 7.24
C GLN A 4 -10.94 7.96 5.75
N LEU A 5 -10.39 7.01 5.01
CA LEU A 5 -10.74 6.72 3.61
C LEU A 5 -11.34 5.32 3.52
N HIS A 6 -12.14 5.09 2.49
CA HIS A 6 -12.65 3.77 2.15
C HIS A 6 -12.00 3.28 0.87
N TRP A 7 -11.63 2.00 0.81
CA TRP A 7 -11.20 1.39 -0.44
C TRP A 7 -12.13 0.25 -0.83
N VAL A 8 -12.36 0.09 -2.12
CA VAL A 8 -13.20 -0.98 -2.67
C VAL A 8 -12.53 -1.60 -3.89
N LYS A 9 -12.66 -2.92 -3.97
CA LYS A 9 -12.21 -3.74 -5.08
C LYS A 9 -13.29 -4.76 -5.42
N GLU A 10 -13.90 -4.58 -6.59
CA GLU A 10 -14.89 -5.52 -7.09
C GLU A 10 -14.28 -6.89 -7.43
N ALA A 11 -15.14 -7.92 -7.44
CA ALA A 11 -14.78 -9.25 -7.91
C ALA A 11 -14.23 -9.18 -9.34
N PHE A 12 -13.15 -9.92 -9.60
CA PHE A 12 -12.45 -9.98 -10.90
C PHE A 12 -11.86 -8.67 -11.42
N SER A 13 -12.23 -7.52 -10.85
CA SER A 13 -11.63 -6.22 -11.16
C SER A 13 -10.15 -6.21 -10.79
N ARG A 14 -9.37 -5.53 -11.62
CA ARG A 14 -7.95 -5.21 -11.37
C ARG A 14 -7.76 -3.83 -10.76
N GLN A 15 -8.85 -3.10 -10.63
CA GLN A 15 -8.90 -1.76 -10.08
C GLN A 15 -9.29 -1.80 -8.61
N VAL A 16 -8.62 -0.95 -7.83
CA VAL A 16 -9.05 -0.54 -6.50
C VAL A 16 -9.45 0.91 -6.60
N VAL A 17 -10.57 1.28 -6.00
CA VAL A 17 -11.04 2.67 -5.90
C VAL A 17 -10.88 3.11 -4.45
N ILE A 18 -10.41 4.34 -4.24
CA ILE A 18 -10.27 4.96 -2.91
C ILE A 18 -11.23 6.15 -2.83
N MET A 19 -12.02 6.19 -1.76
CA MET A 19 -13.10 7.13 -1.53
C MET A 19 -12.90 7.90 -0.22
N ASP A 20 -13.32 9.15 -0.23
CA ASP A 20 -13.41 10.07 0.90
C ASP A 20 -14.89 10.46 1.04
N GLY A 21 -15.60 9.81 1.96
CA GLY A 21 -17.07 9.74 1.91
C GLY A 21 -17.54 9.15 0.58
N ASP A 22 -18.39 9.89 -0.14
CA ASP A 22 -18.92 9.49 -1.44
C ASP A 22 -18.05 9.93 -2.64
N ARG A 23 -16.93 10.63 -2.37
CA ARG A 23 -16.06 11.18 -3.42
C ARG A 23 -14.92 10.22 -3.74
N VAL A 24 -14.75 9.87 -5.01
CA VAL A 24 -13.55 9.18 -5.48
C VAL A 24 -12.36 10.12 -5.42
N VAL A 25 -11.35 9.76 -4.65
CA VAL A 25 -10.12 10.56 -4.44
C VAL A 25 -8.86 9.85 -4.91
N GLY A 26 -8.93 8.56 -5.20
CA GLY A 26 -7.77 7.77 -5.57
C GLY A 26 -8.13 6.44 -6.18
N GLY A 27 -7.08 5.72 -6.57
CA GLY A 27 -7.22 4.38 -7.09
C GLY A 27 -5.89 3.71 -7.38
N MET A 28 -5.97 2.42 -7.67
CA MET A 28 -4.85 1.60 -8.07
C MET A 28 -5.27 0.68 -9.21
N HIS A 29 -4.53 0.67 -10.30
CA HIS A 29 -4.85 -0.11 -11.48
C HIS A 29 -3.63 -0.93 -11.95
N ARG A 30 -3.91 -2.13 -12.45
CA ARG A 30 -2.90 -2.99 -13.05
C ARG A 30 -3.36 -3.44 -14.43
N ASP A 31 -2.55 -3.14 -15.43
CA ASP A 31 -2.81 -3.55 -16.81
C ASP A 31 -2.66 -5.05 -17.05
N LEU A 32 -3.21 -5.50 -18.18
CA LEU A 32 -3.20 -6.90 -18.60
C LEU A 32 -1.82 -7.41 -19.00
N LEU A 33 -1.05 -6.55 -19.65
CA LEU A 33 0.21 -6.89 -20.31
C LEU A 33 1.43 -6.51 -19.48
N VAL A 34 1.25 -5.71 -18.42
CA VAL A 34 2.32 -5.17 -17.60
C VAL A 34 2.14 -5.61 -16.14
N ARG A 35 3.25 -5.82 -15.42
CA ARG A 35 3.23 -6.26 -14.01
C ARG A 35 3.01 -5.10 -13.06
N ASP A 36 3.61 -4.00 -13.44
CA ASP A 36 3.44 -2.61 -13.12
C ASP A 36 2.05 -2.22 -12.64
N VAL A 37 2.04 -1.40 -11.58
CA VAL A 37 0.81 -0.93 -10.95
C VAL A 37 0.83 0.59 -10.88
N ASP A 38 -0.14 1.22 -11.52
CA ASP A 38 -0.37 2.66 -11.48
C ASP A 38 -1.26 2.99 -10.29
N ALA A 39 -0.93 4.03 -9.53
CA ALA A 39 -1.71 4.41 -8.36
C ALA A 39 -1.73 5.93 -8.14
N TYR A 40 -2.87 6.46 -7.73
CA TYR A 40 -3.02 7.87 -7.42
C TYR A 40 -3.90 8.08 -6.20
N LEU A 41 -3.64 9.17 -5.48
CA LEU A 41 -4.45 9.63 -4.37
C LEU A 41 -4.30 11.15 -4.27
N ASN A 42 -5.42 11.87 -4.40
CA ASN A 42 -5.46 13.32 -4.52
C ASN A 42 -4.51 13.82 -5.63
N HIS A 43 -3.41 14.48 -5.25
CA HIS A 43 -2.44 15.05 -6.20
C HIS A 43 -1.21 14.17 -6.40
N VAL A 44 -1.04 13.13 -5.58
CA VAL A 44 0.06 12.17 -5.68
C VAL A 44 -0.28 11.13 -6.75
N HIS A 45 0.63 10.98 -7.71
CA HIS A 45 0.57 9.95 -8.74
C HIS A 45 1.89 9.20 -8.77
N ILE A 46 1.84 7.92 -8.43
CA ILE A 46 2.99 7.02 -8.39
C ILE A 46 2.78 5.79 -9.26
N PHE A 47 3.89 5.16 -9.58
CA PHE A 47 3.94 3.93 -10.33
C PHE A 47 4.87 2.94 -9.61
N PHE A 48 4.38 1.72 -9.40
CA PHE A 48 5.14 0.63 -8.78
C PHE A 48 5.74 -0.27 -9.85
N ASP A 49 7.06 -0.18 -10.01
CA ASP A 49 7.84 -0.97 -10.97
C ASP A 49 8.15 -2.36 -10.40
N VAL A 50 7.43 -3.35 -10.91
CA VAL A 50 7.47 -4.74 -10.42
C VAL A 50 8.37 -5.56 -11.35
N THR A 51 9.69 -5.43 -11.20
CA THR A 51 10.68 -6.20 -11.96
C THR A 51 10.94 -7.59 -11.38
N GLY A 52 11.16 -8.59 -12.27
CA GLY A 52 11.69 -9.92 -11.91
C GLY A 52 10.67 -11.05 -11.69
N PHE A 53 11.13 -12.31 -11.79
CA PHE A 53 10.33 -13.55 -11.61
C PHE A 53 10.16 -13.96 -10.14
N LEU A 54 11.06 -13.49 -9.27
CA LEU A 54 11.01 -13.61 -7.81
C LEU A 54 11.04 -12.19 -7.23
N VAL A 55 9.88 -11.56 -7.05
CA VAL A 55 9.80 -10.15 -6.62
C VAL A 55 10.27 -10.02 -5.18
N HIS A 56 11.55 -9.71 -5.01
CA HIS A 56 12.16 -9.37 -3.71
C HIS A 56 11.99 -7.89 -3.40
N SER A 57 11.89 -7.05 -4.44
CA SER A 57 11.75 -5.60 -4.30
C SER A 57 10.93 -4.97 -5.42
N VAL A 58 10.40 -3.77 -5.15
CA VAL A 58 9.62 -2.95 -6.09
C VAL A 58 10.09 -1.50 -5.96
N ASN A 59 10.35 -0.84 -7.08
CA ASN A 59 10.67 0.59 -7.05
C ASN A 59 9.38 1.42 -7.08
N ILE A 60 9.41 2.57 -6.41
CA ILE A 60 8.32 3.54 -6.39
C ILE A 60 8.76 4.74 -7.23
N HIS A 61 8.05 5.02 -8.31
CA HIS A 61 8.31 6.13 -9.21
C HIS A 61 7.27 7.23 -9.01
N HIS A 62 7.70 8.49 -9.05
CA HIS A 62 6.81 9.64 -9.05
C HIS A 62 6.48 10.05 -10.49
N LYS A 63 5.26 9.76 -10.94
CA LYS A 63 4.87 9.89 -12.35
C LYS A 63 4.88 11.35 -12.82
N ASN A 64 4.43 12.26 -11.96
CA ASN A 64 4.39 13.69 -12.27
C ASN A 64 5.77 14.38 -12.21
N ALA A 65 6.84 13.64 -11.88
CA ALA A 65 8.20 14.18 -11.75
C ALA A 65 9.18 13.44 -12.68
N GLY A 66 8.73 13.10 -13.90
CA GLY A 66 9.56 12.45 -14.91
C GLY A 66 9.98 11.03 -14.54
N ASP A 67 9.09 10.28 -13.88
CA ASP A 67 9.31 8.89 -13.45
C ASP A 67 10.54 8.70 -12.55
N LYS A 68 10.88 9.72 -11.75
CA LYS A 68 11.96 9.64 -10.77
C LYS A 68 11.65 8.57 -9.72
N ILE A 69 12.63 7.73 -9.38
CA ILE A 69 12.55 6.81 -8.24
C ILE A 69 12.55 7.64 -6.95
N ILE A 70 11.49 7.50 -6.15
CA ILE A 70 11.31 8.19 -4.86
C ILE A 70 11.34 7.25 -3.66
N GLY A 71 11.39 5.95 -3.91
CA GLY A 71 11.50 4.95 -2.86
C GLY A 71 11.55 3.53 -3.41
N ARG A 72 11.68 2.59 -2.48
CA ARG A 72 11.77 1.17 -2.75
C ARG A 72 11.06 0.39 -1.66
N ILE A 73 10.37 -0.66 -2.07
CA ILE A 73 9.76 -1.65 -1.20
C ILE A 73 10.62 -2.90 -1.25
N ASP A 74 11.03 -3.42 -0.10
CA ASP A 74 11.72 -4.70 0.03
C ASP A 74 10.80 -5.68 0.79
N PHE A 75 10.49 -6.82 0.17
CA PHE A 75 9.62 -7.83 0.75
C PHE A 75 10.42 -8.81 1.60
N GLY A 76 10.08 -8.90 2.89
CA GLY A 76 10.74 -9.77 3.86
C GLY A 76 10.18 -11.20 3.94
N VAL A 77 10.83 -12.03 4.78
CA VAL A 77 10.58 -13.49 4.89
C VAL A 77 9.32 -13.85 5.71
N PHE A 78 8.67 -12.90 6.40
CA PHE A 78 7.54 -13.18 7.30
C PHE A 78 6.25 -12.41 6.98
N ASN A 79 5.97 -12.18 5.70
CA ASN A 79 4.81 -11.39 5.22
C ASN A 79 4.81 -9.91 5.67
N GLY A 80 5.99 -9.36 5.95
CA GLY A 80 6.19 -7.92 6.12
C GLY A 80 6.95 -7.32 4.94
N ALA A 81 6.90 -6.00 4.81
CA ALA A 81 7.68 -5.27 3.82
C ALA A 81 8.31 -4.03 4.45
N ASN A 82 9.51 -3.68 4.00
CA ASN A 82 10.16 -2.43 4.38
C ASN A 82 10.04 -1.45 3.21
N VAL A 83 9.72 -0.20 3.51
CA VAL A 83 9.66 0.90 2.55
C VAL A 83 10.79 1.86 2.89
N LEU A 84 11.72 2.06 1.97
CA LEU A 84 12.81 3.01 2.08
C LEU A 84 12.55 4.16 1.09
N LEU A 85 12.43 5.38 1.57
CA LEU A 85 12.29 6.56 0.72
C LEU A 85 13.66 7.11 0.32
N GLU A 86 13.70 7.89 -0.77
CA GLU A 86 14.91 8.60 -1.21
C GLU A 86 15.45 9.56 -0.14
N THR A 87 14.58 10.07 0.73
CA THR A 87 14.91 10.92 1.89
C THR A 87 15.73 10.18 2.95
N GLY A 88 15.78 8.85 2.90
CA GLY A 88 16.39 7.99 3.92
C GLY A 88 15.42 7.50 4.99
N GLU A 89 14.17 7.99 4.98
CA GLU A 89 13.11 7.54 5.89
C GLU A 89 12.77 6.07 5.64
N LYS A 90 12.55 5.33 6.73
CA LYS A 90 12.22 3.90 6.70
C LYS A 90 10.90 3.65 7.39
N TYR A 91 10.07 2.87 6.73
CA TYR A 91 8.79 2.43 7.24
C TYR A 91 8.68 0.93 7.15
N THR A 92 8.12 0.33 8.20
CA THR A 92 7.87 -1.09 8.23
C THR A 92 6.37 -1.33 8.10
N TRP A 93 5.98 -2.09 7.08
CA TRP A 93 4.62 -2.56 6.93
C TRP A 93 4.48 -3.93 7.60
N ARG A 94 3.58 -4.00 8.59
CA ARG A 94 3.41 -5.17 9.45
C ARG A 94 1.97 -5.65 9.46
N ARG A 95 1.85 -6.95 9.68
CA ARG A 95 0.59 -7.63 9.92
C ARG A 95 0.25 -7.56 11.39
N GLU A 96 -0.95 -7.11 11.73
CA GLU A 96 -1.35 -7.05 13.14
C GLU A 96 -1.97 -8.36 13.63
N ASN A 97 -2.72 -9.06 12.77
CA ASN A 97 -3.46 -10.25 13.20
C ASN A 97 -3.24 -11.50 12.32
N PHE A 98 -3.45 -12.68 12.91
CA PHE A 98 -3.26 -13.98 12.25
C PHE A 98 -4.21 -14.18 11.06
N MET A 99 -5.38 -13.53 11.10
CA MET A 99 -6.43 -13.60 10.06
C MET A 99 -6.21 -12.64 8.88
N MET A 100 -5.20 -11.77 8.92
CA MET A 100 -4.81 -10.82 7.85
C MET A 100 -5.87 -9.76 7.52
N HIS A 101 -6.69 -9.38 8.50
CA HIS A 101 -7.70 -8.33 8.33
C HIS A 101 -7.12 -6.94 8.58
N GLU A 102 -6.20 -6.83 9.53
CA GLU A 102 -5.62 -5.55 9.96
C GLU A 102 -4.13 -5.51 9.63
N TRP A 103 -3.71 -4.35 9.12
CA TRP A 103 -2.34 -4.08 8.73
C TRP A 103 -1.98 -2.67 9.11
N SER A 104 -0.71 -2.47 9.44
CA SER A 104 -0.24 -1.17 9.89
C SER A 104 1.07 -0.81 9.23
N LEU A 105 1.15 0.45 8.81
CA LEU A 105 2.41 1.07 8.46
C LEU A 105 2.96 1.78 9.68
N VAL A 106 4.20 1.47 10.01
CA VAL A 106 4.88 1.94 11.20
C VAL A 106 6.16 2.66 10.80
N ALA A 107 6.48 3.79 11.42
CA ALA A 107 7.78 4.43 11.27
C ALA A 107 8.81 3.77 12.19
N ASP A 108 9.98 3.49 11.64
CA ASP A 108 11.15 3.19 12.46
C ASP A 108 11.65 4.54 13.03
N ASP A 109 11.43 4.76 14.32
CA ASP A 109 11.99 5.92 15.04
C ASP A 109 13.41 5.57 15.54
N PRO A 110 14.47 6.26 15.08
CA PRO A 110 15.83 6.01 15.55
C PRO A 110 16.04 6.46 17.01
N ASP A 111 15.26 7.44 17.47
CA ASP A 111 15.43 8.13 18.75
C ASP A 111 14.57 7.50 19.86
N THR A 112 13.58 6.69 19.51
CA THR A 112 12.77 5.93 20.46
C THR A 112 12.81 4.43 20.16
N ARG A 113 12.86 3.58 21.20
CA ARG A 113 12.66 2.13 21.03
C ARG A 113 11.19 1.75 20.76
N SER A 114 10.34 2.74 20.47
CA SER A 114 8.91 2.57 20.26
C SER A 114 8.56 2.82 18.81
N GLU A 115 7.88 1.84 18.25
CA GLU A 115 7.26 1.92 16.94
C GLU A 115 6.03 2.83 17.00
N ARG A 116 5.94 3.76 16.05
CA ARG A 116 4.77 4.64 15.92
C ARG A 116 3.93 4.23 14.72
N GLU A 117 2.68 3.86 14.98
CA GLU A 117 1.70 3.60 13.92
C GLU A 117 1.34 4.89 13.18
N LEU A 118 1.33 4.79 11.86
CA LEU A 118 1.14 5.92 10.95
C LEU A 118 -0.15 5.78 10.18
N VAL A 119 -0.37 4.60 9.61
CA VAL A 119 -1.53 4.29 8.78
C VAL A 119 -2.04 2.91 9.16
N HIS A 120 -3.31 2.85 9.52
CA HIS A 120 -4.02 1.61 9.79
C HIS A 120 -4.86 1.22 8.57
N TYR A 121 -4.90 -0.07 8.24
CA TYR A 121 -5.69 -0.61 7.14
C TYR A 121 -6.59 -1.72 7.67
N ASP A 122 -7.90 -1.51 7.63
CA ASP A 122 -8.87 -2.57 7.86
C ASP A 122 -9.26 -3.26 6.55
N ARG A 123 -9.70 -4.51 6.68
CA ARG A 123 -10.36 -5.26 5.63
C ARG A 123 -11.66 -5.85 6.14
N THR A 124 -12.74 -5.38 5.53
CA THR A 124 -14.06 -5.98 5.59
C THR A 124 -14.31 -6.81 4.32
N ARG A 125 -14.42 -8.14 4.48
CA ARG A 125 -14.71 -9.03 3.34
C ARG A 125 -16.21 -9.21 3.14
N LYS A 126 -16.74 -8.77 2.00
CA LYS A 126 -18.11 -9.10 1.56
C LYS A 126 -18.10 -10.24 0.55
N PHE A 127 -19.27 -10.79 0.25
CA PHE A 127 -19.44 -12.00 -0.57
C PHE A 127 -18.85 -11.85 -1.99
N LEU A 128 -18.98 -10.66 -2.59
CA LEU A 128 -18.53 -10.35 -3.96
C LEU A 128 -17.56 -9.16 -4.05
N THR A 129 -17.33 -8.44 -2.96
CA THR A 129 -16.46 -7.25 -2.93
C THR A 129 -15.43 -7.38 -1.81
N ASP A 130 -14.21 -6.94 -2.10
CA ASP A 130 -13.19 -6.72 -1.08
C ASP A 130 -13.15 -5.22 -0.79
N GLU A 131 -13.36 -4.84 0.46
CA GLU A 131 -13.39 -3.44 0.87
C GLU A 131 -12.78 -3.27 2.26
N GLY A 132 -12.62 -2.02 2.69
CA GLY A 132 -12.14 -1.71 4.02
C GLY A 132 -11.87 -0.22 4.20
N THR A 133 -11.29 0.12 5.36
CA THR A 133 -10.90 1.49 5.70
C THR A 133 -9.39 1.66 5.64
N ILE A 134 -8.97 2.90 5.45
CA ILE A 134 -7.60 3.38 5.65
C ILE A 134 -7.69 4.55 6.61
N GLU A 135 -7.01 4.46 7.75
CA GLU A 135 -7.00 5.50 8.76
C GLU A 135 -5.60 6.09 8.87
N LEU A 136 -5.50 7.41 8.69
CA LEU A 136 -4.27 8.14 8.95
C LEU A 136 -4.18 8.45 10.45
N VAL A 137 -3.45 7.62 11.18
CA VAL A 137 -3.26 7.70 12.64
C VAL A 137 -2.33 8.88 13.00
N THR A 138 -1.31 9.12 12.19
CA THR A 138 -0.35 10.22 12.37
C THR A 138 -0.24 11.04 11.09
N GLU A 139 -0.45 12.35 11.17
CA GLU A 139 -0.21 13.26 10.03
C GLU A 139 1.27 13.32 9.64
N MET A 140 1.53 13.32 8.34
CA MET A 140 2.88 13.41 7.78
C MET A 140 2.88 13.92 6.33
N PRO A 141 3.98 14.56 5.88
CA PRO A 141 4.05 15.19 4.56
C PRO A 141 3.83 14.21 3.39
N ASN A 142 4.22 12.96 3.56
CA ASN A 142 4.20 11.90 2.56
C ASN A 142 3.04 10.91 2.72
N ALA A 143 2.01 11.26 3.51
CA ALA A 143 0.91 10.37 3.89
C ALA A 143 0.25 9.69 2.68
N GLU A 144 -0.04 10.44 1.61
CA GLU A 144 -0.76 9.92 0.44
C GLU A 144 0.04 8.83 -0.29
N MET A 145 1.36 9.05 -0.46
CA MET A 145 2.25 8.07 -1.08
C MET A 145 2.37 6.81 -0.21
N LEU A 146 2.48 6.98 1.10
CA LEU A 146 2.58 5.87 2.05
C LEU A 146 1.28 5.07 2.16
N ILE A 147 0.12 5.74 2.06
CA ILE A 147 -1.20 5.09 1.94
C ILE A 147 -1.26 4.20 0.70
N LEU A 148 -0.88 4.72 -0.45
CA LEU A 148 -0.85 3.94 -1.70
C LEU A 148 0.11 2.77 -1.61
N THR A 149 1.27 2.97 -0.98
CA THR A 149 2.30 1.96 -0.79
C THR A 149 1.82 0.83 0.11
N GLY A 150 1.22 1.12 1.26
CA GLY A 150 0.69 0.09 2.14
C GLY A 150 -0.46 -0.70 1.51
N LEU A 151 -1.34 -0.03 0.74
CA LEU A 151 -2.39 -0.71 -0.02
C LEU A 151 -1.82 -1.64 -1.11
N PHE A 152 -0.73 -1.23 -1.78
CA PHE A 152 -0.01 -2.06 -2.75
C PHE A 152 0.59 -3.31 -2.08
N VAL A 153 1.30 -3.13 -0.97
CA VAL A 153 1.93 -4.22 -0.20
C VAL A 153 0.88 -5.22 0.28
N ARG A 154 -0.24 -4.73 0.82
CA ARG A 154 -1.40 -5.56 1.20
C ARG A 154 -1.86 -6.43 0.03
N ASN A 155 -2.10 -5.81 -1.13
CA ASN A 155 -2.59 -6.50 -2.32
C ASN A 155 -1.57 -7.52 -2.86
N TYR A 156 -0.27 -7.24 -2.74
CA TYR A 156 0.80 -8.17 -3.11
C TYR A 156 0.75 -9.45 -2.27
N PHE A 157 0.72 -9.34 -0.93
CA PHE A 157 0.68 -10.51 -0.05
C PHE A 157 -0.62 -11.32 -0.21
N LEU A 158 -1.75 -10.66 -0.40
CA LEU A 158 -3.02 -11.34 -0.68
C LEU A 158 -2.96 -12.17 -1.97
N ARG A 159 -2.32 -11.65 -3.03
CA ARG A 159 -2.11 -12.39 -4.29
C ARG A 159 -1.16 -13.57 -4.11
N LYS A 160 -0.01 -13.34 -3.44
CA LYS A 160 0.98 -14.39 -3.15
C LYS A 160 0.36 -15.57 -2.40
N ARG A 161 -0.50 -15.30 -1.41
CA ARG A 161 -1.22 -16.35 -0.67
C ARG A 161 -2.14 -17.18 -1.57
N LYS A 162 -2.95 -16.54 -2.42
CA LYS A 162 -3.87 -17.26 -3.33
C LYS A 162 -3.13 -18.25 -4.23
N ILE A 163 -1.97 -17.85 -4.76
CA ILE A 163 -1.12 -18.71 -5.59
C ILE A 163 -0.59 -19.90 -4.77
N ALA A 164 -0.14 -19.68 -3.53
CA ALA A 164 0.37 -20.76 -2.68
C ALA A 164 -0.71 -21.76 -2.19
N THR A 165 -1.99 -21.43 -2.31
CA THR A 165 -3.10 -22.31 -1.91
C THR A 165 -3.77 -23.01 -3.11
N THR A 166 -3.29 -22.76 -4.33
CA THR A 166 -3.76 -23.37 -5.58
C THR A 166 -2.74 -24.38 -6.05
#